data_AF-A0A0D6AK65-F1
#
_entry.id   AF-A0A0D6AK65-F1
#
_cell.length_a   1.000
_cell.length_b   1.000
_cell.length_c   1.000
_cell.angle_alpha   90.00
_cell.angle_beta   90.00
_cell.angle_gamma   90.00
#
_symmetry.space_group_name_H-M   'P 1'
#
loop_
_entity.id
_entity.type
_entity.pdbx_description
1 polymer ?
#
loop_
_entity_poly.entity_id
_entity_poly.type
_entity_poly.pdbx_seq_one_letter_code
_entity_poly.pdbx_strand_id
1 'polypeptide(L)'
;MIDIDKLEKAEKQIEQLLITPESSWREVAKIAIAVREKELFKQSGQTSFTAWVHHIAKKCDRQPSLIWRYIKAGKYYLYTVGSKEIDEIDNAVASPEALENLEKVERNAPAPVYEKLKEQVLQGNITVKETRQIEQQYRPINGKTNRGRPTKGNEGKYEHLGLVAEEINSDSNETETETERQREISKEQIAPSIAHSLKINLVNWTKTCAEMRYPPKHYQDHTEVRINFEKKRLRIDFMAVIRWSYKRPKDVFVVEIKSSQQDFASDHKWQKYLHFCHYFCFAIPSDDLDLIKTISQTTNDKVGILLIDFKGGVRENLSYPVEVYRYPIKLKPSSVSLIYETLYERVLNWSASGSGSASASDSDSVAGGEGEGEGEKIYINE
;
A
#
# COMPACT_ATOMS: atom_id res chain seq x y z
N MET A 1 -21.24 30.07 1.52
CA MET A 1 -22.33 29.57 2.39
C MET A 1 -23.38 28.88 1.53
N ILE A 2 -23.37 27.55 1.48
CA ILE A 2 -24.46 26.80 0.86
C ILE A 2 -25.71 26.95 1.75
N ASP A 3 -26.59 27.85 1.36
CA ASP A 3 -27.89 28.06 2.02
C ASP A 3 -28.84 26.90 1.68
N ILE A 4 -28.70 25.81 2.44
CA ILE A 4 -29.61 24.68 2.44
C ILE A 4 -30.28 24.62 3.80
N ASP A 5 -31.48 25.17 3.86
CA ASP A 5 -32.37 25.09 5.03
C ASP A 5 -33.49 24.06 4.84
N LYS A 6 -33.60 23.47 3.64
CA LYS A 6 -34.61 22.46 3.30
C LYS A 6 -33.96 21.24 2.65
N LEU A 7 -34.33 20.05 3.13
CA LEU A 7 -33.82 18.78 2.60
C LEU A 7 -34.11 18.62 1.10
N GLU A 8 -35.31 18.98 0.65
CA GLU A 8 -35.73 18.86 -0.75
C GLU A 8 -34.82 19.65 -1.71
N LYS A 9 -34.37 20.84 -1.29
CA LYS A 9 -33.40 21.65 -2.04
C LYS A 9 -32.06 20.93 -2.15
N ALA A 10 -31.61 20.31 -1.06
CA ALA A 10 -30.37 19.54 -0.99
C ALA A 10 -30.40 18.32 -1.93
N GLU A 11 -31.47 17.54 -1.87
CA GLU A 11 -31.66 16.33 -2.69
C GLU A 11 -31.70 16.68 -4.17
N LYS A 12 -32.47 17.72 -4.54
CA LYS A 12 -32.54 18.20 -5.93
C LYS A 12 -31.18 18.62 -6.48
N GLN A 13 -30.37 19.30 -5.66
CA GLN A 13 -29.01 19.68 -6.06
C GLN A 13 -28.09 18.47 -6.21
N ILE A 14 -28.13 17.51 -5.29
CA ILE A 14 -27.36 16.26 -5.39
C ILE A 14 -27.76 15.47 -6.65
N GLU A 15 -29.06 15.36 -6.94
CA GLU A 15 -29.56 14.70 -8.14
C GLU A 15 -29.01 15.34 -9.42
N GLN A 16 -29.09 16.67 -9.52
CA GLN A 16 -28.54 17.41 -10.67
C GLN A 16 -27.03 17.16 -10.82
N LEU A 17 -26.29 17.16 -9.71
CA LEU A 17 -24.84 16.94 -9.71
C LEU A 17 -24.47 15.50 -10.04
N LEU A 18 -25.22 14.49 -9.62
CA LEU A 18 -24.86 13.07 -9.83
C LEU A 18 -25.29 12.52 -11.20
N ILE A 19 -26.21 13.19 -11.87
CA ILE A 19 -26.69 12.83 -13.23
C ILE A 19 -25.82 13.50 -14.32
N THR A 20 -25.21 14.66 -14.02
CA THR A 20 -24.39 15.40 -14.99
C THR A 20 -22.94 14.88 -15.05
N PRO A 21 -22.29 14.93 -16.23
CA PRO A 21 -20.90 14.50 -16.39
C PRO A 21 -19.90 15.45 -15.71
N GLU A 22 -20.26 16.71 -15.49
CA GLU A 22 -19.47 17.71 -14.76
C GLU A 22 -19.66 17.63 -13.23
N SER A 23 -20.11 16.48 -12.73
CA SER A 23 -20.32 16.23 -11.30
C SER A 23 -19.10 16.63 -10.47
N SER A 24 -19.20 17.76 -9.78
CA SER A 24 -18.16 18.16 -8.84
C SER A 24 -18.41 17.48 -7.50
N TRP A 25 -17.55 16.51 -7.19
CA TRP A 25 -17.58 15.76 -5.94
C TRP A 25 -17.56 16.67 -4.70
N ARG A 26 -16.95 17.86 -4.82
CA ARG A 26 -16.84 18.89 -3.78
C ARG A 26 -18.22 19.36 -3.35
N GLU A 27 -19.08 19.71 -4.31
CA GLU A 27 -20.42 20.23 -4.06
C GLU A 27 -21.30 19.14 -3.47
N VAL A 28 -21.23 17.91 -3.99
CA VAL A 28 -21.94 16.77 -3.39
C VAL A 28 -21.48 16.54 -1.94
N ALA A 29 -20.17 16.61 -1.68
CA ALA A 29 -19.61 16.47 -0.33
C ALA A 29 -20.13 17.58 0.59
N LYS A 30 -20.04 18.86 0.19
CA LYS A 30 -20.52 20.01 0.98
C LYS A 30 -22.00 19.88 1.31
N ILE A 31 -22.84 19.55 0.32
CA ILE A 31 -24.29 19.37 0.53
C ILE A 31 -24.54 18.24 1.52
N ALA A 32 -23.92 17.08 1.33
CA ALA A 32 -24.13 15.91 2.18
C ALA A 32 -23.62 16.13 3.61
N ILE A 33 -22.53 16.87 3.80
CA ILE A 33 -22.02 17.27 5.12
C ILE A 33 -23.02 18.23 5.79
N ALA A 34 -23.53 19.24 5.07
CA ALA A 34 -24.52 20.17 5.60
C ALA A 34 -25.84 19.48 6.00
N VAL A 35 -26.34 18.54 5.17
CA VAL A 35 -27.54 17.73 5.47
C VAL A 35 -27.37 16.96 6.78
N ARG A 36 -26.17 16.45 7.03
CA ARG A 36 -25.85 15.74 8.27
C ARG A 36 -25.80 16.68 9.47
N GLU A 37 -25.05 17.77 9.38
CA GLU A 37 -24.80 18.69 10.50
C GLU A 37 -26.07 19.40 10.96
N LYS A 38 -26.92 19.80 10.01
CA LYS A 38 -28.24 20.39 10.28
C LYS A 38 -29.33 19.33 10.53
N GLU A 39 -28.97 18.05 10.56
CA GLU A 39 -29.89 16.90 10.69
C GLU A 39 -31.09 16.92 9.73
N LEU A 40 -30.95 17.53 8.55
CA LEU A 40 -32.05 17.72 7.59
C LEU A 40 -32.64 16.40 7.12
N PHE A 41 -31.86 15.31 7.12
CA PHE A 41 -32.34 13.98 6.77
C PHE A 41 -33.56 13.53 7.59
N LYS A 42 -33.75 14.05 8.81
CA LYS A 42 -34.94 13.77 9.64
C LYS A 42 -36.24 14.29 9.01
N GLN A 43 -36.17 15.32 8.15
CA GLN A 43 -37.33 15.88 7.45
C GLN A 43 -37.97 14.88 6.47
N SER A 44 -37.21 13.92 5.93
CA SER A 44 -37.71 12.89 5.01
C SER A 44 -38.33 11.67 5.71
N GLY A 45 -38.42 11.66 7.04
CA GLY A 45 -38.86 10.49 7.81
C GLY A 45 -37.87 9.32 7.81
N GLN A 46 -36.63 9.53 7.33
CA GLN A 46 -35.57 8.52 7.37
C GLN A 46 -35.06 8.31 8.79
N THR A 47 -34.77 7.06 9.14
CA THR A 47 -34.36 6.66 10.51
C THR A 47 -32.91 6.99 10.84
N SER A 48 -32.07 7.29 9.83
CA SER A 48 -30.67 7.68 10.01
C SER A 48 -30.11 8.41 8.78
N PHE A 49 -28.97 9.10 8.96
CA PHE A 49 -28.22 9.69 7.86
C PHE A 49 -27.78 8.63 6.83
N THR A 50 -27.41 7.43 7.28
CA THR A 50 -27.09 6.32 6.38
C THR A 50 -28.30 5.90 5.54
N ALA A 51 -29.49 5.81 6.14
CA ALA A 51 -30.71 5.50 5.40
C ALA A 51 -31.00 6.56 4.33
N TRP A 52 -30.77 7.83 4.65
CA TRP A 52 -30.85 8.93 3.68
C TRP A 52 -29.82 8.80 2.55
N VAL A 53 -28.55 8.51 2.83
CA VAL A 53 -27.52 8.28 1.79
C VAL A 53 -27.92 7.13 0.85
N HIS A 54 -28.46 6.04 1.39
CA HIS A 54 -28.97 4.93 0.58
C HIS A 54 -30.17 5.34 -0.28
N HIS A 55 -31.09 6.14 0.27
CA HIS A 55 -32.25 6.64 -0.45
C HIS A 55 -31.85 7.52 -1.64
N ILE A 56 -31.01 8.54 -1.42
CA ILE A 56 -30.59 9.46 -2.48
C ILE A 56 -29.72 8.76 -3.53
N ALA A 57 -28.86 7.82 -3.12
CA ALA A 57 -28.07 7.01 -4.05
C ALA A 57 -28.96 6.16 -4.97
N LYS A 58 -29.99 5.50 -4.41
CA LYS A 58 -30.98 4.74 -5.19
C LYS A 58 -31.74 5.66 -6.16
N LYS A 59 -32.15 6.84 -5.72
CA LYS A 59 -32.86 7.82 -6.55
C LYS A 59 -32.03 8.30 -7.73
N CYS A 60 -30.71 8.43 -7.56
CA CYS A 60 -29.78 8.87 -8.60
C CYS A 60 -29.21 7.74 -9.48
N ASP A 61 -29.61 6.48 -9.27
CA ASP A 61 -28.98 5.29 -9.87
C ASP A 61 -27.45 5.26 -9.68
N ARG A 62 -27.01 5.49 -8.43
CA ARG A 62 -25.61 5.47 -8.01
C ARG A 62 -25.39 4.53 -6.84
N GLN A 63 -24.15 4.07 -6.70
CA GLN A 63 -23.74 3.29 -5.54
C GLN A 63 -23.62 4.18 -4.30
N PRO A 64 -24.18 3.80 -3.13
CA PRO A 64 -24.03 4.56 -1.89
C PRO A 64 -22.56 4.81 -1.51
N SER A 65 -21.66 3.89 -1.89
CA SER A 65 -20.22 4.01 -1.67
C SER A 65 -19.59 5.23 -2.35
N LEU A 66 -20.16 5.72 -3.46
CA LEU A 66 -19.69 6.92 -4.15
C LEU A 66 -19.92 8.16 -3.29
N ILE A 67 -21.14 8.33 -2.77
CA ILE A 67 -21.50 9.47 -1.92
C ILE A 67 -20.70 9.42 -0.62
N TRP A 68 -20.54 8.23 -0.03
CA TRP A 68 -19.67 8.05 1.14
C TRP A 68 -18.23 8.43 0.86
N ARG A 69 -17.68 8.09 -0.31
CA ARG A 69 -16.33 8.52 -0.71
C ARG A 69 -16.23 10.04 -0.78
N TYR A 70 -17.22 10.73 -1.35
CA TYR A 70 -17.22 12.20 -1.44
C TYR A 70 -17.31 12.86 -0.06
N ILE A 71 -18.24 12.41 0.80
CA ILE A 71 -18.34 12.89 2.19
C ILE A 71 -17.01 12.72 2.90
N LYS A 72 -16.42 11.54 2.77
CA LYS A 72 -15.17 11.19 3.44
C LYS A 72 -13.99 12.02 2.92
N ALA A 73 -13.87 12.18 1.60
CA ALA A 73 -12.85 13.02 0.98
C ALA A 73 -12.96 14.49 1.41
N GLY A 74 -14.17 15.05 1.43
CA GLY A 74 -14.40 16.44 1.86
C GLY A 74 -14.00 16.66 3.32
N LYS A 75 -14.40 15.76 4.22
CA LYS A 75 -14.00 15.83 5.63
C LYS A 75 -12.50 15.66 5.84
N TYR A 76 -11.89 14.72 5.12
CA TYR A 76 -10.45 14.48 5.21
C TYR A 76 -9.66 15.67 4.68
N TYR A 77 -10.10 16.29 3.58
CA TYR A 77 -9.51 17.52 3.06
C TYR A 77 -9.54 18.64 4.11
N LEU A 78 -10.70 18.91 4.70
CA LEU A 78 -10.86 19.94 5.75
C LEU A 78 -9.91 19.73 6.93
N TYR A 79 -9.81 18.50 7.42
CA TYR A 79 -8.83 18.14 8.44
C TYR A 79 -7.40 18.41 7.99
N THR A 80 -7.05 17.98 6.78
CA THR A 80 -5.69 18.07 6.24
C THR A 80 -5.22 19.52 6.10
N VAL A 81 -6.14 20.44 5.80
CA VAL A 81 -5.87 21.89 5.73
C VAL A 81 -6.13 22.64 7.05
N GLY A 82 -6.57 21.93 8.10
CA GLY A 82 -6.84 22.52 9.42
C GLY A 82 -8.07 23.44 9.48
N SER A 83 -9.03 23.28 8.57
CA SER A 83 -10.24 24.11 8.52
C SER A 83 -11.49 23.38 9.00
N LYS A 84 -12.43 24.13 9.60
CA LYS A 84 -13.79 23.66 9.91
C LYS A 84 -14.83 24.22 8.93
N GLU A 85 -14.44 25.15 8.07
CA GLU A 85 -15.33 25.83 7.15
C GLU A 85 -15.59 24.96 5.93
N ILE A 86 -16.84 24.50 5.75
CA ILE A 86 -17.23 23.59 4.66
C ILE A 86 -16.92 24.17 3.28
N ASP A 87 -16.98 25.50 3.12
CA ASP A 87 -16.70 26.17 1.85
C ASP A 87 -15.23 26.02 1.40
N GLU A 88 -14.28 25.71 2.31
CA GLU A 88 -12.89 25.44 1.93
C GLU A 88 -12.76 24.22 1.01
N ILE A 89 -13.72 23.29 1.01
CA ILE A 89 -13.72 22.14 0.08
C ILE A 89 -13.68 22.58 -1.39
N ASP A 90 -14.13 23.80 -1.72
CA ASP A 90 -14.06 24.33 -3.08
C ASP A 90 -12.62 24.46 -3.59
N ASN A 91 -11.69 24.72 -2.68
CA ASN A 91 -10.26 24.87 -2.97
C ASN A 91 -9.56 23.52 -3.19
N ALA A 92 -10.24 22.39 -2.97
CA ALA A 92 -9.67 21.07 -3.16
C ALA A 92 -9.36 20.79 -4.65
N VAL A 93 -8.07 20.73 -4.98
CA VAL A 93 -7.58 20.29 -6.30
C VAL A 93 -7.53 18.77 -6.39
N ALA A 94 -7.27 18.10 -5.26
CA ALA A 94 -7.14 16.65 -5.19
C ALA A 94 -8.44 15.91 -5.55
N SER A 95 -8.32 14.74 -6.16
CA SER A 95 -9.48 13.87 -6.38
C SER A 95 -9.89 13.14 -5.09
N PRO A 96 -11.15 12.67 -4.98
CA PRO A 96 -11.59 11.88 -3.83
C PRO A 96 -10.76 10.61 -3.60
N GLU A 97 -10.30 9.96 -4.68
CA GLU A 97 -9.49 8.75 -4.58
C GLU A 97 -8.06 9.06 -4.11
N ALA A 98 -7.48 10.20 -4.53
CA ALA A 98 -6.18 10.64 -4.03
C ALA A 98 -6.23 10.93 -2.52
N LEU A 99 -7.27 11.61 -2.04
CA LEU A 99 -7.50 11.87 -0.61
C LEU A 99 -7.73 10.58 0.19
N GLU A 100 -8.49 9.63 -0.36
CA GLU A 100 -8.69 8.30 0.28
C GLU A 100 -7.38 7.50 0.37
N ASN A 101 -6.49 7.63 -0.62
CA ASN A 101 -5.17 7.00 -0.57
C ASN A 101 -4.25 7.70 0.43
N LEU A 102 -4.26 9.04 0.47
CA LEU A 102 -3.48 9.84 1.41
C LEU A 102 -3.79 9.48 2.87
N GLU A 103 -5.06 9.36 3.23
CA GLU A 103 -5.51 8.92 4.56
C GLU A 103 -4.98 7.53 4.93
N LYS A 104 -4.89 6.61 3.97
CA LYS A 104 -4.33 5.27 4.20
C LYS A 104 -2.81 5.34 4.38
N VAL A 105 -2.14 6.26 3.68
CA VAL A 105 -0.70 6.49 3.83
C VAL A 105 -0.41 7.09 5.20
N GLU A 106 -1.16 8.10 5.66
CA GLU A 106 -1.03 8.70 6.99
C GLU A 106 -0.99 7.65 8.11
N ARG A 107 -1.85 6.63 8.02
CA ARG A 107 -1.91 5.57 9.05
C ARG A 107 -0.74 4.60 9.05
N ASN A 108 -0.07 4.40 7.91
CA ASN A 108 0.84 3.27 7.74
C ASN A 108 2.26 3.68 7.35
N ALA A 109 2.46 4.86 6.76
CA ALA A 109 3.75 5.34 6.31
C ALA A 109 4.42 6.24 7.36
N PRO A 110 5.74 6.41 7.30
CA PRO A 110 6.45 7.36 8.16
C PRO A 110 5.92 8.79 7.96
N ALA A 111 5.87 9.58 9.03
CA ALA A 111 5.40 10.97 8.98
C ALA A 111 6.10 11.82 7.90
N PRO A 112 7.44 11.73 7.69
CA PRO A 112 8.10 12.46 6.60
C PRO A 112 7.60 12.10 5.19
N VAL A 113 7.20 10.84 4.96
CA VAL A 113 6.65 10.39 3.67
C VAL A 113 5.22 10.92 3.51
N TYR A 114 4.42 10.84 4.58
CA TYR A 114 3.05 11.35 4.60
C TYR A 114 3.02 12.86 4.34
N GLU A 115 3.78 13.67 5.09
CA GLU A 115 3.74 15.13 4.96
C GLU A 115 4.12 15.59 3.55
N LYS A 116 5.14 14.96 2.96
CA LYS A 116 5.54 15.27 1.59
C LYS A 116 4.50 14.83 0.55
N LEU A 117 3.88 13.66 0.75
CA LEU A 117 2.79 13.21 -0.10
C LEU A 117 1.57 14.14 0.02
N LYS A 118 1.23 14.57 1.24
CA LYS A 118 0.15 15.50 1.54
C LYS A 118 0.34 16.81 0.78
N GLU A 119 1.52 17.40 0.83
CA GLU A 119 1.84 18.60 0.05
C GLU A 119 1.57 18.39 -1.45
N GLN A 120 2.10 17.31 -2.02
CA GLN A 120 1.92 17.02 -3.45
C GLN A 120 0.46 16.75 -3.83
N VAL A 121 -0.30 16.06 -2.97
CA VAL A 121 -1.73 15.79 -3.18
C VAL A 121 -2.54 17.09 -3.14
N LEU A 122 -2.33 17.95 -2.13
CA LEU A 122 -3.05 19.21 -1.99
C LEU A 122 -2.77 20.18 -3.14
N GLN A 123 -1.53 20.20 -3.64
CA GLN A 123 -1.12 21.02 -4.78
C GLN A 123 -1.56 20.45 -6.14
N GLY A 124 -2.04 19.20 -6.20
CA GLY A 124 -2.39 18.51 -7.45
C GLY A 124 -1.18 18.08 -8.27
N ASN A 125 0.00 17.99 -7.66
CA ASN A 125 1.28 17.65 -8.30
C ASN A 125 1.51 16.13 -8.42
N ILE A 126 0.56 15.31 -7.98
CA ILE A 126 0.65 13.85 -8.02
C ILE A 126 -0.65 13.22 -8.52
N THR A 127 -0.52 12.16 -9.31
CA THR A 127 -1.67 11.45 -9.87
C THR A 127 -2.29 10.47 -8.86
N VAL A 128 -3.56 10.10 -9.10
CA VAL A 128 -4.25 9.04 -8.34
C VAL A 128 -3.50 7.70 -8.42
N LYS A 129 -2.91 7.41 -9.58
CA LYS A 129 -2.14 6.18 -9.79
C LYS A 129 -0.90 6.15 -8.90
N GLU A 130 -0.18 7.27 -8.81
CA GLU A 130 1.03 7.38 -7.98
C GLU A 130 0.68 7.32 -6.49
N THR A 131 -0.34 8.05 -6.01
CA THR A 131 -0.80 7.97 -4.61
C THR A 131 -1.20 6.55 -4.22
N ARG A 132 -1.89 5.82 -5.12
CA ARG A 132 -2.24 4.41 -4.93
C ARG A 132 -1.02 3.50 -4.86
N GLN A 133 0.01 3.75 -5.66
CA GLN A 133 1.26 2.97 -5.61
C GLN A 133 1.99 3.16 -4.28
N ILE A 134 2.01 4.38 -3.73
CA ILE A 134 2.55 4.65 -2.40
C ILE A 134 1.70 3.94 -1.32
N GLU A 135 0.37 4.03 -1.38
CA GLU A 135 -0.51 3.32 -0.45
C GLU A 135 -0.27 1.80 -0.44
N GLN A 136 -0.14 1.19 -1.62
CA GLN A 136 0.11 -0.25 -1.74
C GLN A 136 1.44 -0.68 -1.12
N GLN A 137 2.44 0.19 -1.16
CA GLN A 137 3.77 -0.07 -0.63
C GLN A 137 3.77 -0.15 0.91
N TYR A 138 3.00 0.73 1.55
CA TYR A 138 2.89 0.81 3.01
C TYR A 138 1.73 -0.01 3.58
N ARG A 139 0.93 -0.65 2.73
CA ARG A 139 -0.21 -1.46 3.17
C ARG A 139 0.29 -2.66 4.01
N PRO A 140 -0.21 -2.85 5.25
CA PRO A 140 0.17 -4.00 6.06
C PRO A 140 -0.33 -5.32 5.45
N ILE A 141 0.57 -6.31 5.37
CA ILE A 141 0.32 -7.62 4.71
C ILE A 141 -0.75 -8.45 5.46
N ASN A 142 -0.85 -8.29 6.78
CA ASN A 142 -1.75 -9.05 7.66
C ASN A 142 -2.73 -8.17 8.44
N GLY A 143 -2.94 -6.93 8.02
CA GLY A 143 -3.89 -6.06 8.70
C GLY A 143 -5.27 -6.69 8.63
N LYS A 144 -5.81 -7.18 9.76
CA LYS A 144 -7.26 -7.20 9.96
C LYS A 144 -7.67 -5.80 9.59
N THR A 145 -8.31 -5.64 8.43
CA THR A 145 -8.82 -4.34 8.07
C THR A 145 -9.72 -3.98 9.23
N ASN A 146 -9.43 -2.90 9.96
CA ASN A 146 -10.37 -2.29 10.89
C ASN A 146 -11.54 -1.69 10.08
N ARG A 147 -12.11 -2.48 9.15
CA ARG A 147 -13.42 -2.33 8.54
C ARG A 147 -14.44 -2.77 9.60
N GLY A 148 -14.42 -2.08 10.74
CA GLY A 148 -15.59 -2.01 11.57
C GLY A 148 -16.55 -1.04 10.91
N ARG A 149 -17.80 -1.47 10.66
CA ARG A 149 -18.89 -0.52 10.45
C ARG A 149 -18.93 0.39 11.69
N PRO A 150 -18.91 1.72 11.56
CA PRO A 150 -19.07 2.61 12.71
C PRO A 150 -20.30 2.18 13.51
N THR A 151 -20.22 2.24 14.84
CA THR A 151 -21.39 1.98 15.69
C THR A 151 -22.56 2.88 15.26
N LYS A 152 -23.79 2.35 15.31
CA LYS A 152 -25.00 3.06 14.86
C LYS A 152 -25.07 4.45 15.51
N GLY A 153 -25.15 5.51 14.69
CA GLY A 153 -25.11 6.92 15.15
C GLY A 153 -23.74 7.61 15.04
N ASN A 154 -22.66 6.85 14.83
CA ASN A 154 -21.32 7.38 14.56
C ASN A 154 -20.93 7.30 13.07
N GLU A 155 -21.85 6.82 12.23
CA GLU A 155 -21.70 6.67 10.78
C GLU A 155 -21.25 8.00 10.16
N GLY A 156 -19.98 8.11 9.75
CA GLY A 156 -19.34 9.29 9.14
C GLY A 156 -18.90 10.41 10.09
N LYS A 157 -18.76 10.15 11.40
CA LYS A 157 -17.98 11.03 12.29
C LYS A 157 -16.50 10.88 11.99
N TYR A 158 -15.74 11.96 12.14
CA TYR A 158 -14.31 11.99 11.83
C TYR A 158 -13.52 11.03 12.73
N GLU A 159 -13.88 10.95 14.02
CA GLU A 159 -13.21 10.07 15.01
C GLU A 159 -13.35 8.57 14.72
N HIS A 160 -14.27 8.16 13.84
CA HIS A 160 -14.49 6.76 13.45
C HIS A 160 -13.82 6.39 12.13
N LEU A 161 -13.10 7.34 11.52
CA LEU A 161 -12.21 7.13 10.39
C LEU A 161 -10.80 6.76 10.87
N GLY A 162 -10.65 5.99 11.96
CA GLY A 162 -9.37 5.41 12.37
C GLY A 162 -8.21 6.39 12.57
N LEU A 163 -8.50 7.64 12.92
CA LEU A 163 -7.53 8.61 13.39
C LEU A 163 -7.64 8.64 14.91
N VAL A 164 -6.48 8.58 15.58
CA VAL A 164 -6.39 8.66 17.03
C VAL A 164 -7.04 9.98 17.43
N ALA A 165 -8.11 9.91 18.22
CA ALA A 165 -8.54 11.06 18.98
C ALA A 165 -7.37 11.40 19.90
N GLU A 166 -6.64 12.47 19.61
CA GLU A 166 -5.74 13.05 20.60
C GLU A 166 -6.63 13.45 21.77
N GLU A 167 -6.61 12.64 22.83
CA GLU A 167 -6.97 13.09 24.15
C GLU A 167 -6.05 14.28 24.43
N ILE A 168 -6.64 15.47 24.45
CA ILE A 168 -6.04 16.68 24.96
C ILE A 168 -5.78 16.43 26.46
N ASN A 169 -4.66 15.80 26.78
CA ASN A 169 -4.11 15.79 28.13
C ASN A 169 -3.13 16.95 28.22
N SER A 170 -3.68 18.09 28.66
CA SER A 170 -2.90 19.09 29.35
C SER A 170 -2.39 18.48 30.66
N ASP A 171 -1.14 18.01 30.69
CA ASP A 171 -0.22 18.34 31.80
C ASP A 171 1.20 17.79 31.61
N SER A 172 2.13 18.74 31.67
CA SER A 172 3.48 18.70 32.24
C SER A 172 4.60 17.84 31.61
N ASN A 173 5.60 18.60 31.14
CA ASN A 173 7.05 18.39 31.22
C ASN A 173 7.65 17.10 30.66
N GLU A 174 8.21 17.21 29.46
CA GLU A 174 9.56 16.72 29.17
C GLU A 174 10.12 17.42 27.92
N THR A 175 11.23 18.13 28.10
CA THR A 175 12.04 18.73 27.06
C THR A 175 12.74 17.64 26.24
N GLU A 176 12.01 17.06 25.31
CA GLU A 176 12.51 16.58 24.03
C GLU A 176 11.71 17.33 22.97
N THR A 177 12.37 17.93 21.98
CA THR A 177 11.63 18.71 20.99
C THR A 177 10.63 17.79 20.28
N GLU A 178 9.36 18.16 20.23
CA GLU A 178 8.29 17.42 19.54
C GLU A 178 8.64 17.12 18.07
N THR A 179 9.58 17.89 17.53
CA THR A 179 10.24 17.73 16.23
C THR A 179 11.13 16.47 16.09
N GLU A 180 11.67 15.92 17.19
CA GLU A 180 12.51 14.71 17.20
C GLU A 180 11.67 13.43 17.30
N ARG A 181 10.63 13.41 18.14
CA ARG A 181 9.70 12.27 18.26
C ARG A 181 8.89 12.02 16.99
N GLN A 182 8.58 13.05 16.20
CA GLN A 182 7.89 12.93 14.92
C GLN A 182 8.75 12.34 13.78
N ARG A 183 10.07 12.12 14.00
CA ARG A 183 11.01 11.66 12.97
C ARG A 183 11.42 10.19 13.10
N GLU A 184 11.06 9.51 14.18
CA GLU A 184 11.43 8.11 14.35
C GLU A 184 10.50 7.20 13.54
N ILE A 185 11.09 6.49 12.59
CA ILE A 185 10.41 5.48 11.78
C ILE A 185 10.12 4.24 12.63
N SER A 186 8.88 3.74 12.62
CA SER A 186 8.55 2.51 13.36
C SER A 186 9.23 1.30 12.72
N LYS A 187 9.49 0.24 13.51
CA LYS A 187 10.17 -0.98 13.01
C LYS A 187 9.42 -1.62 11.83
N GLU A 188 8.10 -1.57 11.86
CA GLU A 188 7.22 -2.11 10.82
C GLU A 188 7.31 -1.30 9.51
N GLN A 189 7.71 -0.03 9.59
CA GLN A 189 7.83 0.87 8.46
C GLN A 189 9.20 0.84 7.79
N ILE A 190 10.23 0.33 8.47
CA ILE A 190 11.61 0.28 7.96
C ILE A 190 11.68 -0.51 6.65
N ALA A 191 11.27 -1.78 6.66
CA ALA A 191 11.41 -2.64 5.48
C ALA A 191 10.62 -2.13 4.25
N PRO A 192 9.34 -1.71 4.38
CA PRO A 192 8.62 -1.05 3.28
C PRO A 192 9.31 0.20 2.75
N SER A 193 9.89 1.02 3.63
CA SER A 193 10.59 2.26 3.24
C SER A 193 11.91 1.98 2.54
N ILE A 194 12.65 0.95 2.95
CA ILE A 194 13.84 0.46 2.25
C ILE A 194 13.44 -0.02 0.85
N ALA A 195 12.45 -0.91 0.74
CA ALA A 195 11.99 -1.43 -0.54
C ALA A 195 11.53 -0.31 -1.49
N HIS A 196 10.81 0.70 -0.97
CA HIS A 196 10.40 1.87 -1.73
C HIS A 196 11.61 2.64 -2.25
N SER A 197 12.58 2.91 -1.37
CA SER A 197 13.78 3.68 -1.71
C SER A 197 14.65 2.96 -2.74
N LEU A 198 14.77 1.63 -2.65
CA LEU A 198 15.44 0.79 -3.64
C LEU A 198 14.74 0.83 -4.99
N LYS A 199 13.41 0.84 -5.03
CA LYS A 199 12.62 0.92 -6.26
C LYS A 199 12.81 2.27 -6.96
N ILE A 200 12.64 3.36 -6.23
CA ILE A 200 12.74 4.71 -6.80
C ILE A 200 14.18 5.01 -7.25
N ASN A 201 15.19 4.54 -6.51
CA ASN A 201 16.60 4.76 -6.83
C ASN A 201 17.23 3.61 -7.62
N LEU A 202 16.43 2.71 -8.20
CA LEU A 202 16.89 1.44 -8.79
C LEU A 202 18.06 1.62 -9.76
N VAL A 203 17.95 2.57 -10.68
CA VAL A 203 18.98 2.83 -11.69
C VAL A 203 20.29 3.26 -11.04
N ASN A 204 20.24 4.11 -10.01
CA ASN A 204 21.43 4.71 -9.42
C ASN A 204 22.23 3.67 -8.65
N TRP A 205 21.63 2.99 -7.68
CA TRP A 205 22.37 2.05 -6.84
C TRP A 205 22.80 0.80 -7.63
N THR A 206 21.99 0.29 -8.57
CA THR A 206 22.41 -0.86 -9.39
C THR A 206 23.57 -0.53 -10.31
N LYS A 207 23.57 0.67 -10.93
CA LYS A 207 24.66 1.18 -11.76
C LYS A 207 25.94 1.28 -10.94
N THR A 208 25.87 1.85 -9.74
CA THR A 208 27.02 1.98 -8.83
C THR A 208 27.54 0.61 -8.41
N CYS A 209 26.66 -0.30 -7.95
CA CYS A 209 27.05 -1.64 -7.53
C CYS A 209 27.69 -2.48 -8.65
N ALA A 210 27.26 -2.34 -9.90
CA ALA A 210 27.87 -3.03 -11.04
C ALA A 210 29.00 -2.25 -11.72
N GLU A 211 29.40 -1.10 -11.15
CA GLU A 211 30.45 -0.22 -11.68
C GLU A 211 30.23 0.18 -13.15
N MET A 212 28.97 0.34 -13.53
CA MET A 212 28.57 0.64 -14.90
C MET A 212 28.67 2.14 -15.16
N ARG A 213 29.28 2.55 -16.28
CA ARG A 213 29.39 3.97 -16.65
C ARG A 213 28.07 4.58 -17.13
N TYR A 214 27.19 3.75 -17.69
CA TYR A 214 25.94 4.15 -18.30
C TYR A 214 24.74 3.50 -17.60
N PRO A 215 23.55 4.14 -17.62
CA PRO A 215 22.34 3.56 -17.04
C PRO A 215 21.89 2.30 -17.82
N PRO A 216 21.14 1.39 -17.19
CA PRO A 216 20.64 0.21 -17.88
C PRO A 216 19.63 0.56 -18.96
N LYS A 217 19.63 -0.22 -20.05
CA LYS A 217 18.69 -0.01 -21.16
C LYS A 217 17.26 -0.45 -20.81
N HIS A 218 17.13 -1.56 -20.08
CA HIS A 218 15.87 -2.02 -19.52
C HIS A 218 16.11 -2.53 -18.11
N TYR A 219 15.13 -2.39 -17.24
CA TYR A 219 15.17 -2.90 -15.89
C TYR A 219 13.76 -3.16 -15.38
N GLN A 220 13.64 -4.08 -14.43
CA GLN A 220 12.39 -4.36 -13.73
C GLN A 220 12.69 -4.74 -12.29
N ASP A 221 11.98 -4.14 -11.34
CA ASP A 221 11.95 -4.55 -9.94
C ASP A 221 10.84 -5.55 -9.65
N HIS A 222 11.07 -6.40 -8.65
CA HIS A 222 10.09 -7.32 -8.09
C HIS A 222 10.31 -7.44 -6.59
N THR A 223 9.23 -7.44 -5.83
CA THR A 223 9.22 -7.73 -4.40
C THR A 223 8.58 -9.10 -4.12
N GLU A 224 8.88 -9.66 -2.95
CA GLU A 224 8.25 -10.88 -2.43
C GLU A 224 8.31 -12.05 -3.44
N VAL A 225 9.50 -12.26 -4.04
CA VAL A 225 9.72 -13.30 -5.05
C VAL A 225 9.99 -14.63 -4.36
N ARG A 226 9.11 -15.61 -4.58
CA ARG A 226 9.18 -16.91 -3.90
C ARG A 226 9.77 -17.95 -4.83
N ILE A 227 10.79 -18.65 -4.37
CA ILE A 227 11.52 -19.66 -5.15
C ILE A 227 11.55 -20.96 -4.36
N ASN A 228 11.33 -22.08 -5.03
CA ASN A 228 11.54 -23.40 -4.46
C ASN A 228 12.94 -23.89 -4.85
N PHE A 229 13.79 -24.14 -3.86
CA PHE A 229 15.15 -24.63 -4.09
C PHE A 229 15.55 -25.65 -3.02
N GLU A 230 16.03 -26.82 -3.45
CA GLU A 230 16.43 -27.93 -2.57
C GLU A 230 15.34 -28.27 -1.53
N LYS A 231 14.08 -28.40 -1.97
CA LYS A 231 12.90 -28.64 -1.12
C LYS A 231 12.63 -27.55 -0.07
N LYS A 232 13.30 -26.40 -0.13
CA LYS A 232 13.03 -25.24 0.72
C LYS A 232 12.34 -24.15 -0.08
N ARG A 233 11.31 -23.56 0.52
CA ARG A 233 10.70 -22.32 0.01
C ARG A 233 11.51 -21.14 0.52
N LEU A 234 12.06 -20.38 -0.40
CA LEU A 234 12.80 -19.16 -0.15
C LEU A 234 11.98 -17.96 -0.61
N ARG A 235 12.22 -16.79 -0.01
CA ARG A 235 11.51 -15.57 -0.34
C ARG A 235 12.50 -14.43 -0.37
N ILE A 236 12.73 -13.91 -1.57
CA ILE A 236 13.55 -12.73 -1.79
C ILE A 236 12.69 -11.49 -1.52
N ASP A 237 13.20 -10.61 -0.65
CA ASP A 237 12.50 -9.37 -0.28
C ASP A 237 12.43 -8.40 -1.48
N PHE A 238 13.58 -8.13 -2.10
CA PHE A 238 13.68 -7.25 -3.28
C PHE A 238 14.63 -7.82 -4.33
N MET A 239 14.24 -7.70 -5.59
CA MET A 239 15.04 -8.14 -6.73
C MET A 239 14.94 -7.15 -7.88
N ALA A 240 16.03 -6.96 -8.62
CA ALA A 240 16.03 -6.26 -9.89
C ALA A 240 16.65 -7.11 -11.01
N VAL A 241 15.97 -7.18 -12.15
CA VAL A 241 16.51 -7.76 -13.38
C VAL A 241 16.95 -6.62 -14.29
N ILE A 242 18.25 -6.56 -14.58
CA ILE A 242 18.87 -5.45 -15.30
C ILE A 242 19.39 -5.91 -16.66
N ARG A 243 19.03 -5.17 -17.70
CA ARG A 243 19.60 -5.31 -19.03
C ARG A 243 20.39 -4.06 -19.40
N TRP A 244 21.70 -4.12 -19.19
CA TRP A 244 22.61 -3.03 -19.55
C TRP A 244 22.59 -2.70 -21.04
N SER A 245 22.59 -3.72 -21.89
CA SER A 245 22.48 -3.57 -23.35
C SER A 245 21.87 -4.80 -24.01
N TYR A 246 21.49 -4.72 -25.29
CA TYR A 246 21.00 -5.88 -26.04
C TYR A 246 22.06 -6.96 -26.26
N LYS A 247 23.35 -6.60 -26.21
CA LYS A 247 24.50 -7.48 -26.48
C LYS A 247 25.02 -8.23 -25.24
N ARG A 248 24.51 -7.90 -24.04
CA ARG A 248 24.96 -8.49 -22.77
C ARG A 248 23.86 -9.37 -22.17
N PRO A 249 24.23 -10.43 -21.43
CA PRO A 249 23.26 -11.16 -20.62
C PRO A 249 22.63 -10.22 -19.60
N LYS A 250 21.45 -10.61 -19.11
CA LYS A 250 20.75 -9.87 -18.05
C LYS A 250 21.45 -10.14 -16.73
N ASP A 251 21.66 -9.10 -15.95
CA ASP A 251 22.13 -9.22 -14.57
C ASP A 251 20.93 -9.28 -13.62
N VAL A 252 21.11 -9.93 -12.48
CA VAL A 252 20.08 -10.10 -11.45
C VAL A 252 20.69 -9.62 -10.15
N PHE A 253 20.06 -8.63 -9.54
CA PHE A 253 20.37 -8.15 -8.21
C PHE A 253 19.34 -8.74 -7.26
N VAL A 254 19.83 -9.35 -6.18
CA VAL A 254 19.00 -9.74 -5.04
C VAL A 254 19.40 -8.90 -3.85
N VAL A 255 18.40 -8.35 -3.17
CA VAL A 255 18.58 -7.52 -1.99
C VAL A 255 17.73 -8.09 -0.87
N GLU A 256 18.39 -8.53 0.19
CA GLU A 256 17.75 -8.92 1.45
C GLU A 256 17.65 -7.69 2.35
N ILE A 257 16.44 -7.40 2.84
CA ILE A 257 16.19 -6.21 3.64
C ILE A 257 16.25 -6.60 5.10
N LYS A 258 17.16 -5.99 5.87
CA LYS A 258 17.23 -6.25 7.32
C LYS A 258 16.89 -5.00 8.11
N SER A 259 15.81 -5.11 8.88
CA SER A 259 15.27 -4.04 9.72
C SER A 259 15.97 -3.91 11.07
N SER A 260 16.71 -4.95 11.49
CA SER A 260 17.42 -5.00 12.77
C SER A 260 18.45 -6.14 12.81
N GLN A 261 19.27 -6.18 13.85
CA GLN A 261 20.16 -7.31 14.14
C GLN A 261 19.41 -8.63 14.32
N GLN A 262 18.25 -8.62 14.99
CA GLN A 262 17.46 -9.83 15.20
C GLN A 262 16.94 -10.39 13.88
N ASP A 263 16.52 -9.50 12.97
CA ASP A 263 16.10 -9.85 11.61
C ASP A 263 17.24 -10.54 10.84
N PHE A 264 18.44 -9.96 10.86
CA PHE A 264 19.63 -10.58 10.26
C PHE A 264 19.99 -11.92 10.90
N ALA A 265 20.00 -11.99 12.24
CA ALA A 265 20.34 -13.20 12.98
C ALA A 265 19.38 -14.36 12.67
N SER A 266 18.11 -14.08 12.39
CA SER A 266 17.11 -15.10 12.05
C SER A 266 17.27 -15.68 10.63
N ASP A 267 17.93 -14.96 9.73
CA ASP A 267 18.11 -15.38 8.35
C ASP A 267 19.36 -16.26 8.19
N HIS A 268 19.22 -17.53 8.57
CA HIS A 268 20.29 -18.52 8.39
C HIS A 268 20.39 -19.08 6.95
N LYS A 269 19.60 -18.57 6.00
CA LYS A 269 19.46 -19.16 4.66
C LYS A 269 19.89 -18.22 3.55
N TRP A 270 20.30 -16.99 3.87
CA TRP A 270 20.62 -15.96 2.87
C TRP A 270 21.66 -16.41 1.84
N GLN A 271 22.62 -17.27 2.22
CA GLN A 271 23.66 -17.77 1.32
C GLN A 271 23.07 -18.54 0.14
N LYS A 272 21.88 -19.13 0.29
CA LYS A 272 21.19 -19.83 -0.80
C LYS A 272 20.80 -18.87 -1.92
N TYR A 273 20.58 -17.59 -1.62
CA TYR A 273 20.23 -16.59 -2.64
C TYR A 273 21.37 -16.32 -3.64
N LEU A 274 22.63 -16.63 -3.27
CA LEU A 274 23.80 -16.48 -4.13
C LEU A 274 23.73 -17.38 -5.39
N HIS A 275 22.93 -18.46 -5.35
CA HIS A 275 22.73 -19.32 -6.52
C HIS A 275 21.86 -18.69 -7.60
N PHE A 276 21.13 -17.61 -7.29
CA PHE A 276 20.12 -17.03 -8.18
C PHE A 276 20.47 -15.64 -8.71
N CYS A 277 21.53 -15.02 -8.19
CA CYS A 277 21.84 -13.63 -8.49
C CYS A 277 23.27 -13.44 -8.99
N HIS A 278 23.45 -12.38 -9.75
CA HIS A 278 24.76 -11.88 -10.17
C HIS A 278 25.33 -10.93 -9.13
N TYR A 279 24.47 -10.22 -8.41
CA TYR A 279 24.88 -9.33 -7.31
C TYR A 279 23.94 -9.57 -6.14
N PHE A 280 24.50 -9.74 -4.95
CA PHE A 280 23.75 -9.90 -3.72
C PHE A 280 24.09 -8.75 -2.78
N CYS A 281 23.07 -8.10 -2.21
CA CYS A 281 23.26 -7.04 -1.22
C CYS A 281 22.36 -7.27 0.00
N PHE A 282 22.81 -6.79 1.16
CA PHE A 282 21.90 -6.44 2.24
C PHE A 282 21.52 -4.96 2.12
N ALA A 283 20.28 -4.62 2.45
CA ALA A 283 19.83 -3.24 2.59
C ALA A 283 19.32 -2.99 4.01
N ILE A 284 19.89 -1.98 4.67
CA ILE A 284 19.73 -1.72 6.11
C ILE A 284 19.67 -0.21 6.42
N PRO A 285 19.13 0.20 7.59
CA PRO A 285 19.22 1.58 8.06
C PRO A 285 20.68 2.06 8.17
N SER A 286 20.96 3.31 7.78
CA SER A 286 22.32 3.87 7.84
C SER A 286 22.80 4.20 9.25
N ASP A 287 21.89 4.32 10.20
CA ASP A 287 22.14 4.69 11.59
C ASP A 287 22.27 3.49 12.54
N ASP A 288 21.98 2.27 12.10
CA ASP A 288 22.23 1.04 12.86
C ASP A 288 23.68 0.56 12.67
N LEU A 289 24.60 1.25 13.32
CA LEU A 289 26.05 0.98 13.23
C LEU A 289 26.43 -0.44 13.63
N ASP A 290 25.73 -1.01 14.61
CA ASP A 290 26.00 -2.37 15.09
C ASP A 290 25.52 -3.43 14.08
N LEU A 291 24.38 -3.22 13.41
CA LEU A 291 23.96 -4.07 12.29
C LEU A 291 24.94 -3.99 11.12
N ILE A 292 25.38 -2.78 10.74
CA ILE A 292 26.40 -2.58 9.70
C ILE A 292 27.66 -3.38 10.02
N LYS A 293 28.16 -3.27 11.27
CA LYS A 293 29.34 -3.99 11.74
C LYS A 293 29.12 -5.51 11.72
N THR A 294 27.98 -5.97 12.23
CA THR A 294 27.64 -7.40 12.30
C THR A 294 27.60 -8.04 10.92
N ILE A 295 26.92 -7.41 9.96
CA ILE A 295 26.86 -7.90 8.57
C ILE A 295 28.26 -7.87 7.96
N SER A 296 29.00 -6.78 8.14
CA SER A 296 30.35 -6.62 7.57
C SER A 296 31.32 -7.70 8.05
N GLN A 297 31.22 -8.12 9.32
CA GLN A 297 32.07 -9.15 9.93
C GLN A 297 31.63 -10.58 9.60
N THR A 298 30.33 -10.81 9.42
CA THR A 298 29.76 -12.16 9.21
C THR A 298 29.78 -12.56 7.72
N THR A 299 29.81 -11.59 6.82
CA THR A 299 29.69 -11.82 5.38
C THR A 299 31.01 -11.55 4.66
N ASN A 300 31.27 -12.26 3.57
CA ASN A 300 32.48 -12.04 2.76
C ASN A 300 32.41 -10.75 1.93
N ASP A 301 33.53 -10.43 1.30
CA ASP A 301 33.75 -9.28 0.42
C ASP A 301 32.87 -9.28 -0.85
N LYS A 302 32.26 -10.41 -1.21
CA LYS A 302 31.39 -10.51 -2.39
C LYS A 302 30.00 -9.92 -2.16
N VAL A 303 29.58 -9.75 -0.91
CA VAL A 303 28.23 -9.28 -0.54
C VAL A 303 28.21 -7.76 -0.45
N GLY A 304 27.31 -7.11 -1.19
CA GLY A 304 27.12 -5.67 -1.09
C GLY A 304 26.36 -5.26 0.17
N ILE A 305 26.52 -4.00 0.59
CA ILE A 305 25.75 -3.39 1.67
C ILE A 305 25.23 -2.04 1.17
N LEU A 306 23.91 -1.89 1.20
CA LEU A 306 23.18 -0.67 0.86
C LEU A 306 22.67 -0.03 2.17
N LEU A 307 22.94 1.25 2.36
CA LEU A 307 22.47 2.02 3.50
C LEU A 307 21.35 2.95 3.08
N ILE A 308 20.30 3.01 3.89
CA ILE A 308 19.14 3.87 3.68
C ILE A 308 19.15 4.93 4.77
N ASP A 309 19.28 6.19 4.35
CA ASP A 309 19.39 7.32 5.27
C ASP A 309 18.02 7.86 5.66
N PHE A 310 17.49 7.37 6.77
CA PHE A 310 16.24 7.86 7.33
C PHE A 310 16.36 9.27 7.95
N LYS A 311 17.57 9.68 8.36
CA LYS A 311 17.82 10.99 8.99
C LYS A 311 18.00 12.12 7.98
N GLY A 312 18.50 11.80 6.79
CA GLY A 312 18.64 12.73 5.67
C GLY A 312 17.32 13.23 5.08
N GLY A 313 16.19 12.66 5.53
CA GLY A 313 14.84 13.07 5.15
C GLY A 313 14.40 12.53 3.79
N VAL A 314 13.12 12.73 3.49
CA VAL A 314 12.48 12.24 2.27
C VAL A 314 12.70 13.21 1.11
N ARG A 315 13.22 12.71 -0.01
CA ARG A 315 13.44 13.47 -1.25
C ARG A 315 12.12 13.75 -1.96
N GLU A 316 12.11 14.66 -2.94
CA GLU A 316 10.90 15.02 -3.72
C GLU A 316 10.18 13.83 -4.35
N ASN A 317 10.93 12.79 -4.71
CA ASN A 317 10.39 11.55 -5.25
C ASN A 317 9.85 10.58 -4.18
N LEU A 318 9.57 11.07 -2.97
CA LEU A 318 9.02 10.33 -1.82
C LEU A 318 9.91 9.17 -1.31
N SER A 319 11.20 9.18 -1.64
CA SER A 319 12.16 8.16 -1.23
C SER A 319 13.25 8.68 -0.29
N TYR A 320 13.83 7.78 0.50
CA TYR A 320 15.03 8.06 1.28
C TYR A 320 16.29 7.87 0.40
N PRO A 321 17.38 8.61 0.67
CA PRO A 321 18.66 8.38 0.02
C PRO A 321 19.16 6.94 0.19
N VAL A 322 19.78 6.41 -0.86
CA VAL A 322 20.42 5.08 -0.86
C VAL A 322 21.91 5.24 -1.15
N GLU A 323 22.75 4.73 -0.27
CA GLU A 323 24.21 4.72 -0.40
C GLU A 323 24.74 3.28 -0.54
N VAL A 324 25.77 3.09 -1.36
CA VAL A 324 26.50 1.83 -1.45
C VAL A 324 27.69 1.89 -0.49
N TYR A 325 27.55 1.28 0.69
CA TYR A 325 28.59 1.22 1.70
C TYR A 325 29.67 0.18 1.38
N ARG A 326 29.25 -0.98 0.88
CA ARG A 326 30.15 -2.03 0.38
C ARG A 326 29.69 -2.50 -0.99
N TYR A 327 30.61 -2.53 -1.94
CA TYR A 327 30.32 -2.93 -3.32
C TYR A 327 30.21 -4.46 -3.42
N PRO A 328 29.14 -5.00 -4.05
CA PRO A 328 29.04 -6.43 -4.31
C PRO A 328 30.00 -6.85 -5.44
N ILE A 329 30.52 -8.07 -5.37
CA ILE A 329 31.29 -8.66 -6.47
C ILE A 329 30.34 -9.46 -7.37
N LYS A 330 30.52 -9.34 -8.69
CA LYS A 330 29.72 -10.10 -9.66
C LYS A 330 29.93 -11.60 -9.51
N LEU A 331 28.85 -12.31 -9.20
CA LEU A 331 28.77 -13.76 -9.04
C LEU A 331 28.44 -14.45 -10.37
N LYS A 332 28.72 -15.76 -10.40
CA LYS A 332 28.28 -16.69 -11.46
C LYS A 332 27.20 -17.61 -10.88
N PRO A 333 25.91 -17.24 -10.97
CA PRO A 333 24.83 -18.02 -10.35
C PRO A 333 24.65 -19.36 -11.05
N SER A 334 24.48 -20.44 -10.28
CA SER A 334 24.23 -21.79 -10.80
C SER A 334 22.77 -22.03 -11.22
N SER A 335 21.84 -21.19 -10.76
CA SER A 335 20.40 -21.47 -10.79
C SER A 335 19.55 -20.23 -11.12
N VAL A 336 20.13 -19.23 -11.80
CA VAL A 336 19.42 -18.00 -12.21
C VAL A 336 18.20 -18.28 -13.10
N SER A 337 18.14 -19.41 -13.80
CA SER A 337 16.98 -19.82 -14.60
C SER A 337 15.70 -19.93 -13.77
N LEU A 338 15.79 -20.35 -12.50
CA LEU A 338 14.64 -20.43 -11.60
C LEU A 338 14.00 -19.06 -11.34
N ILE A 339 14.79 -17.98 -11.35
CA ILE A 339 14.27 -16.62 -11.27
C ILE A 339 13.40 -16.33 -12.48
N TYR A 340 13.92 -16.59 -13.67
CA TYR A 340 13.18 -16.29 -14.90
C TYR A 340 11.91 -17.13 -15.02
N GLU A 341 11.96 -18.38 -14.59
CA GLU A 341 10.78 -19.26 -14.49
C GLU A 341 9.73 -18.68 -13.53
N THR A 342 10.11 -18.35 -12.29
CA THR A 342 9.18 -17.74 -11.32
C THR A 342 8.59 -16.42 -11.81
N LEU A 343 9.40 -15.58 -12.47
CA LEU A 343 8.90 -14.32 -13.05
C LEU A 343 7.95 -14.56 -14.23
N TYR A 344 8.24 -15.57 -15.05
CA TYR A 344 7.37 -15.96 -16.15
C TYR A 344 6.03 -16.49 -15.64
N GLU A 345 6.03 -17.37 -14.64
CA GLU A 345 4.81 -17.83 -13.95
C GLU A 345 3.99 -16.68 -13.37
N ARG A 346 4.65 -15.66 -12.81
CA ARG A 346 3.97 -14.47 -12.29
C ARG A 346 3.27 -13.68 -13.40
N VAL A 347 3.90 -13.55 -14.57
CA VAL A 347 3.26 -12.91 -15.73
C VAL A 347 2.06 -13.72 -16.25
N LEU A 348 2.15 -15.05 -16.19
CA LEU A 348 1.06 -15.96 -16.55
C LEU A 348 -0.03 -16.10 -15.47
N ASN A 349 0.13 -15.44 -14.31
CA ASN A 349 -0.71 -15.59 -13.11
C ASN A 349 -0.77 -17.04 -12.56
N TRP A 350 0.29 -17.82 -12.78
CA TRP A 350 0.42 -19.18 -12.23
C TRP A 350 1.07 -19.19 -10.85
N SER A 351 1.83 -18.15 -10.52
CA SER A 351 2.35 -17.97 -9.17
C SER A 351 1.19 -17.64 -8.23
N ALA A 352 1.04 -18.39 -7.13
CA ALA A 352 0.03 -18.19 -6.08
C ALA A 352 0.22 -16.90 -5.25
N SER A 353 0.40 -15.76 -5.91
CA SER A 353 0.40 -14.42 -5.35
C SER A 353 -0.64 -13.60 -6.10
N GLY A 354 -1.92 -13.74 -5.75
CA GLY A 354 -2.97 -12.88 -6.31
C GLY A 354 -4.43 -13.29 -6.15
N SER A 355 -4.78 -14.55 -5.91
CA SER A 355 -6.19 -14.94 -5.78
C SER A 355 -6.67 -14.85 -4.32
N GLY A 356 -7.10 -13.66 -3.91
CA GLY A 356 -8.24 -13.59 -3.00
C GLY A 356 -9.45 -14.20 -3.71
N SER A 357 -10.14 -15.12 -3.02
CA SER A 357 -11.40 -15.78 -3.43
C SER A 357 -11.40 -16.48 -4.79
N ALA A 358 -10.88 -17.71 -4.85
CA ALA A 358 -11.55 -18.75 -5.60
C ALA A 358 -12.31 -19.60 -4.58
N SER A 359 -13.62 -19.36 -4.47
CA SER A 359 -14.53 -20.28 -3.80
C SER A 359 -14.52 -21.58 -4.59
N ALA A 360 -13.73 -22.56 -4.15
CA ALA A 360 -13.99 -23.94 -4.48
C ALA A 360 -15.31 -24.29 -3.79
N SER A 361 -16.37 -24.40 -4.58
CA SER A 361 -17.60 -25.05 -4.17
C SER A 361 -17.28 -26.54 -4.04
N ASP A 362 -16.96 -26.96 -2.82
CA ASP A 362 -17.06 -28.35 -2.41
C ASP A 362 -18.54 -28.75 -2.51
N SER A 363 -18.90 -29.40 -3.61
CA SER A 363 -20.07 -30.27 -3.64
C SER A 363 -19.63 -31.66 -3.19
N ASP A 364 -19.40 -31.82 -1.89
CA ASP A 364 -19.42 -33.13 -1.25
C ASP A 364 -20.88 -33.58 -1.18
N SER A 365 -21.26 -34.43 -2.14
CA SER A 365 -22.51 -35.15 -2.14
C SER A 365 -22.50 -36.19 -1.02
N VAL A 366 -23.37 -35.92 -0.04
CA VAL A 366 -23.85 -36.76 1.05
C VAL A 366 -24.00 -38.23 0.62
N ALA A 367 -23.27 -39.11 1.31
CA ALA A 367 -23.56 -40.53 1.39
C ALA A 367 -24.63 -40.79 2.46
N GLY A 368 -25.68 -41.50 2.07
CA GLY A 368 -26.79 -41.99 2.87
C GLY A 368 -27.93 -42.24 1.90
N GLY A 369 -28.43 -43.44 1.65
CA GLY A 369 -28.50 -44.64 2.47
C GLY A 369 -29.94 -45.12 2.36
N GLU A 370 -30.11 -46.36 1.90
CA GLU A 370 -31.33 -47.19 1.92
C GLU A 370 -32.39 -47.04 0.80
N GLY A 371 -32.77 -48.22 0.27
CA GLY A 371 -34.07 -48.44 -0.40
C GLY A 371 -34.00 -49.23 -1.71
N GLU A 372 -34.10 -50.56 -1.62
CA GLU A 372 -34.87 -51.53 -2.47
C GLU A 372 -34.83 -51.34 -4.02
N GLY A 373 -34.56 -52.32 -4.88
CA GLY A 373 -34.92 -53.72 -4.92
C GLY A 373 -35.23 -54.07 -6.39
N GLU A 374 -34.97 -55.32 -6.81
CA GLU A 374 -35.25 -55.91 -8.15
C GLU A 374 -34.35 -55.40 -9.30
N GLY A 375 -33.80 -56.19 -10.21
CA GLY A 375 -34.01 -57.56 -10.64
C GLY A 375 -33.73 -57.60 -12.15
N GLU A 376 -33.08 -58.67 -12.62
CA GLU A 376 -32.95 -59.13 -14.01
C GLU A 376 -31.79 -58.71 -14.95
N LYS A 377 -31.04 -59.78 -15.28
CA LYS A 377 -30.64 -60.26 -16.62
C LYS A 377 -29.35 -59.77 -17.28
N ILE A 378 -28.30 -60.53 -16.94
CA ILE A 378 -27.38 -61.27 -17.84
C ILE A 378 -27.75 -61.21 -19.32
N TYR A 379 -26.81 -60.77 -20.17
CA TYR A 379 -26.42 -61.48 -21.40
C TYR A 379 -24.92 -61.26 -21.68
N ILE A 380 -24.23 -62.39 -21.82
CA ILE A 380 -22.87 -62.57 -22.31
C ILE A 380 -22.91 -62.48 -23.84
N ASN A 381 -21.88 -61.95 -24.48
CA ASN A 381 -21.38 -62.49 -25.75
C ASN A 381 -19.87 -62.26 -25.85
N GLU A 382 -19.23 -63.27 -26.43
CA GLU A 382 -17.83 -63.69 -26.39
C GLU A 382 -16.78 -62.69 -26.89
#